data_AF-F4S6W5-F1
#
_entry.id   AF-F4S6W5-F1
#
_cell.length_a   1.000
_cell.length_b   1.000
_cell.length_c   1.000
_cell.angle_alpha   90.00
_cell.angle_beta   90.00
_cell.angle_gamma   90.00
#
_symmetry.space_group_name_H-M   'P 1'
#
loop_
_entity.id
_entity.type
_entity.pdbx_description
1 polymer ?
#
loop_
_entity_poly.entity_id
_entity_poly.type
_entity_poly.pdbx_seq_one_letter_code
_entity_poly.pdbx_strand_id
1 'polypeptide(L)'
;MVQTASIILGVTAILSALFRAFLKPRIDELGFFRTVQNFNNDECEKIEGLEACEDIYVHQPSGLAYLACSRVIDRAHWTPAMSNLNRDRMPVPSLDYVAILDLKTHVHRKLTLTNLPAHILKHGLHTHGLDLYVESYSKESEDQSSATLYMINHNPPDRIEQASSLGAQSVIEVFKTKIGSNEAEYQMTVAHPLILCPNNLVAMSSNSFYVSNDHGKKVGWKRALEPFLLDHDSNSIVHCSLNSPNSPDCTVAVHGHAYANGIAKGPEQMIYMGTSLDPRLRLFDAQGDHTLVLTDELKMPRPIDNIYVTEKGSVYLAMIPKVHDFSRLLDKPGSSVSSTEVWRVSNGTDQDKFFGGRLKLEKVFADDGHMVSMTTCVAVYENKLFLTGIASPYVSVCKMKDDPK
;
A
#
# COMPACT_ATOMS: atom_id res chain seq x y z
N MET A 1 -4.61 -56.58 13.38
CA MET A 1 -5.29 -55.42 14.02
C MET A 1 -4.32 -54.48 14.73
N VAL A 2 -3.48 -54.94 15.66
CA VAL A 2 -2.56 -54.06 16.43
C VAL A 2 -1.56 -53.30 15.55
N GLN A 3 -0.91 -53.97 14.58
CA GLN A 3 0.05 -53.33 13.68
C GLN A 3 -0.58 -52.26 12.78
N THR A 4 -1.79 -52.50 12.29
CA THR A 4 -2.57 -51.53 11.48
C THR A 4 -2.94 -50.31 12.30
N ALA A 5 -3.34 -50.49 13.58
CA ALA A 5 -3.64 -49.39 14.48
C ALA A 5 -2.41 -48.52 14.78
N SER A 6 -1.23 -49.13 15.00
CA SER A 6 0.02 -48.40 15.23
C SER A 6 0.48 -47.59 14.00
N ILE A 7 0.31 -48.13 12.78
CA ILE A 7 0.61 -47.42 11.54
C ILE A 7 -0.32 -46.21 11.37
N ILE A 8 -1.62 -46.38 11.59
CA ILE A 8 -2.60 -45.29 11.51
C ILE A 8 -2.24 -44.19 12.52
N LEU A 9 -1.95 -44.55 13.77
CA LEU A 9 -1.58 -43.59 14.81
C LEU A 9 -0.32 -42.79 14.44
N GLY A 10 0.70 -43.46 13.90
CA GLY A 10 1.94 -42.84 13.44
C GLY A 10 1.72 -41.86 12.29
N VAL A 11 0.94 -42.25 11.27
CA VAL A 11 0.58 -41.37 10.15
C VAL A 11 -0.21 -40.16 10.63
N THR A 12 -1.21 -40.36 11.50
CA THR A 12 -1.99 -39.25 12.08
C THR A 12 -1.12 -38.30 12.88
N ALA A 13 -0.17 -38.80 13.67
CA ALA A 13 0.78 -37.96 14.42
C ALA A 13 1.66 -37.12 13.48
N ILE A 14 2.19 -37.72 12.40
CA ILE A 14 3.00 -37.01 11.40
C ILE A 14 2.17 -35.93 10.70
N LEU A 15 0.96 -36.27 10.23
CA LEU A 15 0.08 -35.30 9.58
C LEU A 15 -0.32 -34.16 10.52
N SER A 16 -0.57 -34.47 11.80
CA SER A 16 -0.86 -33.45 12.81
C SER A 16 0.35 -32.54 13.06
N ALA A 17 1.55 -33.10 13.11
CA ALA A 17 2.78 -32.34 13.27
C ALA A 17 3.02 -31.41 12.06
N LEU A 18 2.88 -31.92 10.82
CA LEU A 18 3.00 -31.12 9.60
C LEU A 18 1.93 -30.02 9.53
N PHE A 19 0.68 -30.34 9.90
CA PHE A 19 -0.39 -29.35 10.00
C PHE A 19 -0.03 -28.23 10.98
N ARG A 20 0.44 -28.57 12.18
CA ARG A 20 0.81 -27.59 13.21
C ARG A 20 2.04 -26.76 12.84
N ALA A 21 3.02 -27.36 12.16
CA ALA A 21 4.27 -26.69 11.81
C ALA A 21 4.12 -25.74 10.61
N PHE A 22 3.33 -26.12 9.60
CA PHE A 22 3.30 -25.39 8.32
C PHE A 22 1.95 -24.76 8.01
N LEU A 23 0.85 -25.48 8.21
CA LEU A 23 -0.47 -25.02 7.74
C LEU A 23 -1.17 -24.12 8.77
N LYS A 24 -1.15 -24.50 10.05
CA LYS A 24 -1.79 -23.73 11.13
C LYS A 24 -1.27 -22.30 11.22
N PRO A 25 0.05 -22.03 11.21
CA PRO A 25 0.56 -20.65 11.27
C PRO A 25 0.05 -19.80 10.11
N ARG A 26 -0.02 -20.35 8.89
CA ARG A 26 -0.56 -19.66 7.71
C ARG A 26 -2.06 -19.38 7.83
N ILE A 27 -2.85 -20.36 8.29
CA ILE A 27 -4.30 -20.16 8.55
C ILE A 27 -4.52 -19.07 9.60
N ASP A 28 -3.73 -19.10 10.67
CA ASP A 28 -3.81 -18.13 11.75
C ASP A 28 -3.42 -16.73 11.26
N GLU A 29 -2.36 -16.60 10.43
CA GLU A 29 -1.89 -15.35 9.83
C GLU A 29 -2.98 -14.71 8.94
N LEU A 30 -3.57 -15.49 8.04
CA LEU A 30 -4.66 -15.09 7.14
C LEU A 30 -5.98 -14.79 7.87
N GLY A 31 -6.10 -15.20 9.13
CA GLY A 31 -7.20 -14.83 10.01
C GLY A 31 -8.53 -15.51 9.72
N PHE A 32 -8.54 -16.73 9.18
CA PHE A 32 -9.78 -17.47 8.86
C PHE A 32 -10.75 -17.60 10.04
N PHE A 33 -10.23 -17.76 11.26
CA PHE A 33 -11.01 -17.92 12.48
C PHE A 33 -10.86 -16.73 13.45
N ARG A 34 -10.33 -15.59 12.95
CA ARG A 34 -10.03 -14.44 13.79
C ARG A 34 -11.30 -13.65 14.09
N THR A 35 -11.48 -13.31 15.37
CA THR A 35 -12.42 -12.29 15.83
C THR A 35 -11.64 -11.01 16.11
N VAL A 36 -12.07 -9.89 15.54
CA VAL A 36 -11.49 -8.57 15.81
C VAL A 36 -12.34 -7.89 16.87
N GLN A 37 -11.69 -7.45 17.94
CA GLN A 37 -12.32 -6.67 19.00
C GLN A 37 -12.02 -5.20 18.75
N ASN A 38 -13.04 -4.36 18.84
CA ASN A 38 -12.94 -2.92 18.70
C ASN A 38 -11.98 -2.33 19.73
N PHE A 39 -11.13 -1.43 19.29
CA PHE A 39 -10.12 -0.76 20.13
C PHE A 39 -9.82 0.63 19.58
N ASN A 40 -9.98 1.65 20.42
CA ASN A 40 -9.78 3.06 20.04
C ASN A 40 -10.60 3.52 18.81
N ASN A 41 -11.80 2.98 18.62
CA ASN A 41 -12.71 3.37 17.54
C ASN A 41 -13.92 4.21 18.01
N ASP A 42 -13.92 4.64 19.28
CA ASP A 42 -15.04 5.37 19.88
C ASP A 42 -15.24 6.78 19.30
N GLU A 43 -14.16 7.42 18.84
CA GLU A 43 -14.13 8.78 18.30
C GLU A 43 -13.72 8.74 16.81
N CYS A 44 -14.57 8.14 15.98
CA CYS A 44 -14.39 8.04 14.53
C CYS A 44 -15.51 8.75 13.75
N GLU A 45 -15.14 9.36 12.62
CA GLU A 45 -16.07 9.95 11.66
C GLU A 45 -15.71 9.58 10.22
N LYS A 46 -16.69 9.73 9.32
CA LYS A 46 -16.54 9.43 7.89
C LYS A 46 -16.45 10.72 7.09
N ILE A 47 -15.46 10.81 6.21
CA ILE A 47 -15.37 11.82 5.17
C ILE A 47 -15.97 11.22 3.90
N GLU A 48 -17.23 11.57 3.65
CA GLU A 48 -18.00 11.10 2.51
C GLU A 48 -17.51 11.72 1.19
N GLY A 49 -17.74 11.02 0.07
CA GLY A 49 -17.34 11.47 -1.27
C GLY A 49 -15.88 11.14 -1.64
N LEU A 50 -15.13 10.50 -0.74
CA LEU A 50 -13.80 9.94 -0.98
C LEU A 50 -13.89 8.41 -1.01
N GLU A 51 -14.25 7.88 -2.16
CA GLU A 51 -14.39 6.44 -2.40
C GLU A 51 -13.08 5.82 -2.89
N ALA A 52 -12.85 4.57 -2.46
CA ALA A 52 -11.82 3.69 -3.00
C ALA A 52 -10.42 4.32 -3.06
N CYS A 53 -10.12 5.18 -2.08
CA CYS A 53 -8.85 5.86 -1.96
C CYS A 53 -7.82 4.88 -1.39
N GLU A 54 -7.04 4.24 -2.25
CA GLU A 54 -6.17 3.12 -1.88
C GLU A 54 -4.94 3.58 -1.08
N ASP A 55 -4.44 4.78 -1.40
CA ASP A 55 -3.24 5.35 -0.80
C ASP A 55 -3.40 6.86 -0.49
N ILE A 56 -2.56 7.36 0.40
CA ILE A 56 -2.57 8.74 0.89
C ILE A 56 -1.16 9.25 1.20
N TYR A 57 -0.79 10.37 0.58
CA TYR A 57 0.35 11.18 0.98
C TYR A 57 -0.11 12.35 1.87
N VAL A 58 0.66 12.69 2.91
CA VAL A 58 0.37 13.83 3.80
C VAL A 58 1.54 14.81 3.81
N HIS A 59 1.28 16.05 3.39
CA HIS A 59 2.19 17.16 3.59
C HIS A 59 1.95 17.78 4.99
N GLN A 60 2.71 17.29 5.97
CA GLN A 60 2.58 17.68 7.39
C GLN A 60 2.53 19.20 7.62
N PRO A 61 3.40 20.03 7.00
CA PRO A 61 3.40 21.46 7.29
C PRO A 61 2.10 22.19 6.91
N SER A 62 1.50 21.85 5.77
CA SER A 62 0.25 22.49 5.33
C SER A 62 -1.00 21.81 5.90
N GLY A 63 -0.91 20.52 6.25
CA GLY A 63 -2.08 19.70 6.60
C GLY A 63 -2.92 19.31 5.38
N LEU A 64 -2.31 19.31 4.19
CA LEU A 64 -2.95 18.83 2.97
C LEU A 64 -2.52 17.40 2.69
N ALA A 65 -3.47 16.57 2.29
CA ALA A 65 -3.23 15.22 1.83
C ALA A 65 -3.63 15.05 0.37
N TYR A 66 -2.96 14.12 -0.31
CA TYR A 66 -3.20 13.73 -1.69
C TYR A 66 -3.57 12.26 -1.70
N LEU A 67 -4.71 11.90 -2.30
CA LEU A 67 -5.25 10.54 -2.23
C LEU A 67 -5.51 9.97 -3.62
N ALA A 68 -5.20 8.69 -3.81
CA ALA A 68 -5.42 7.95 -5.06
C ALA A 68 -6.80 7.26 -5.05
N CYS A 69 -7.82 7.94 -5.57
CA CYS A 69 -9.22 7.55 -5.41
C CYS A 69 -9.85 7.01 -6.69
N SER A 70 -10.92 6.24 -6.50
CA SER A 70 -11.69 5.61 -7.57
C SER A 70 -13.18 5.60 -7.21
N ARG A 71 -13.99 4.82 -7.91
CA ARG A 71 -15.30 4.39 -7.43
C ARG A 71 -15.19 2.96 -6.96
N VAL A 72 -15.85 2.63 -5.85
CA VAL A 72 -15.81 1.28 -5.29
C VAL A 72 -16.23 0.21 -6.31
N ILE A 73 -17.20 0.53 -7.18
CA ILE A 73 -17.68 -0.39 -8.21
C ILE A 73 -16.66 -0.64 -9.33
N ASP A 74 -15.83 0.35 -9.67
CA ASP A 74 -14.82 0.21 -10.73
C ASP A 74 -13.63 -0.63 -10.25
N ARG A 75 -13.23 -0.48 -8.98
CA ARG A 75 -12.18 -1.29 -8.33
C ARG A 75 -12.48 -2.78 -8.30
N ALA A 76 -13.75 -3.15 -8.12
CA ALA A 76 -14.20 -4.54 -8.19
C ALA A 76 -13.97 -5.17 -9.59
N HIS A 77 -13.74 -4.35 -10.61
CA HIS A 77 -13.50 -4.79 -11.97
C HIS A 77 -12.04 -4.66 -12.39
N TRP A 78 -11.29 -3.70 -11.82
CA TRP A 78 -9.91 -3.47 -12.16
C TRP A 78 -9.03 -3.17 -10.96
N THR A 79 -8.42 -4.24 -10.47
CA THR A 79 -7.40 -4.22 -9.42
C THR A 79 -6.38 -5.30 -9.78
N PRO A 80 -5.34 -4.97 -10.59
CA PRO A 80 -4.39 -5.96 -11.08
C PRO A 80 -3.65 -6.72 -9.98
N ALA A 81 -3.35 -6.07 -8.84
CA ALA A 81 -2.77 -6.70 -7.66
C ALA A 81 -3.58 -7.92 -7.18
N MET A 82 -4.89 -7.93 -7.40
CA MET A 82 -5.81 -9.00 -7.01
C MET A 82 -6.27 -9.84 -8.20
N SER A 83 -5.66 -9.70 -9.38
CA SER A 83 -6.06 -10.35 -10.64
C SER A 83 -7.47 -10.00 -11.13
N ASN A 84 -8.07 -8.91 -10.63
CA ASN A 84 -9.32 -8.39 -11.16
C ASN A 84 -9.01 -7.58 -12.43
N LEU A 85 -9.26 -8.20 -13.59
CA LEU A 85 -8.87 -7.71 -14.93
C LEU A 85 -10.08 -7.63 -15.87
N ASN A 86 -11.24 -7.23 -15.36
CA ASN A 86 -12.52 -7.18 -16.07
C ASN A 86 -12.65 -5.89 -16.88
N ARG A 87 -11.82 -5.76 -17.92
CA ARG A 87 -11.69 -4.55 -18.75
C ARG A 87 -13.00 -4.08 -19.39
N ASP A 88 -13.89 -5.00 -19.73
CA ASP A 88 -15.21 -4.75 -20.33
C ASP A 88 -16.21 -4.06 -19.40
N ARG A 89 -15.95 -4.09 -18.08
CA ARG A 89 -16.87 -3.57 -17.06
C ARG A 89 -16.47 -2.24 -16.47
N MET A 90 -15.37 -1.66 -16.94
CA MET A 90 -14.91 -0.34 -16.54
C MET A 90 -15.39 0.77 -17.48
N PRO A 91 -15.59 2.00 -16.97
CA PRO A 91 -15.78 3.17 -17.82
C PRO A 91 -14.54 3.43 -18.70
N VAL A 92 -14.77 4.06 -19.86
CA VAL A 92 -13.70 4.53 -20.77
C VAL A 92 -14.05 5.96 -21.20
N PRO A 93 -13.26 6.97 -20.81
CA PRO A 93 -12.10 6.89 -19.92
C PRO A 93 -12.48 6.48 -18.49
N SER A 94 -11.50 5.98 -17.73
CA SER A 94 -11.63 5.73 -16.30
C SER A 94 -12.03 7.00 -15.54
N LEU A 95 -12.70 6.81 -14.39
CA LEU A 95 -13.18 7.87 -13.51
C LEU A 95 -12.35 8.04 -12.23
N ASP A 96 -11.24 7.29 -12.10
CA ASP A 96 -10.28 7.51 -11.03
C ASP A 96 -9.70 8.92 -11.06
N TYR A 97 -9.26 9.39 -9.90
CA TYR A 97 -8.79 10.75 -9.72
C TYR A 97 -7.88 10.86 -8.51
N VAL A 98 -7.09 11.93 -8.49
CA VAL A 98 -6.36 12.34 -7.29
C VAL A 98 -7.24 13.32 -6.52
N ALA A 99 -7.51 13.04 -5.25
CA ALA A 99 -8.17 13.98 -4.35
C ALA A 99 -7.14 14.79 -3.56
N ILE A 100 -7.49 16.04 -3.23
CA ILE A 100 -6.78 16.81 -2.21
C ILE A 100 -7.74 17.00 -1.05
N LEU A 101 -7.29 16.63 0.14
CA LEU A 101 -8.02 16.70 1.39
C LEU A 101 -7.30 17.64 2.36
N ASP A 102 -8.02 18.63 2.89
CA ASP A 102 -7.57 19.39 4.04
C ASP A 102 -7.86 18.59 5.33
N LEU A 103 -6.81 18.18 6.02
CA LEU A 103 -6.89 17.32 7.21
C LEU A 103 -7.41 18.06 8.45
N LYS A 104 -7.49 19.39 8.43
CA LYS A 104 -8.03 20.21 9.53
C LYS A 104 -9.52 20.43 9.36
N THR A 105 -9.96 20.74 8.14
CA THR A 105 -11.35 21.10 7.83
C THR A 105 -12.17 19.95 7.25
N HIS A 106 -11.50 18.88 6.81
CA HIS A 106 -12.07 17.72 6.10
C HIS A 106 -12.72 18.08 4.76
N VAL A 107 -12.50 19.29 4.26
CA VAL A 107 -12.91 19.71 2.92
C VAL A 107 -11.99 19.05 1.90
N HIS A 108 -12.59 18.46 0.86
CA HIS A 108 -11.86 17.83 -0.22
C HIS A 108 -12.32 18.31 -1.59
N ARG A 109 -11.46 18.09 -2.58
CA ARG A 109 -11.68 18.43 -3.99
C ARG A 109 -10.84 17.54 -4.89
N LYS A 110 -11.23 17.44 -6.16
CA LYS A 110 -10.42 16.74 -7.17
C LYS A 110 -9.26 17.64 -7.63
N LEU A 111 -8.08 17.06 -7.79
CA LEU A 111 -6.93 17.69 -8.44
C LEU A 111 -7.16 17.69 -9.96
N THR A 112 -7.08 18.86 -10.59
CA THR A 112 -7.19 18.98 -12.05
C THR A 112 -5.86 18.64 -12.69
N LEU A 113 -5.85 17.61 -13.53
CA LEU A 113 -4.65 17.23 -14.28
C LEU A 113 -4.65 17.89 -15.66
N THR A 114 -3.56 18.55 -16.02
CA THR A 114 -3.43 19.34 -17.25
C THR A 114 -2.33 18.79 -18.15
N ASN A 115 -2.34 19.23 -19.42
CA ASN A 115 -1.37 18.82 -20.44
C ASN A 115 -1.30 17.28 -20.66
N LEU A 116 -2.45 16.61 -20.56
CA LEU A 116 -2.50 15.15 -20.59
C LEU A 116 -2.15 14.59 -21.99
N PRO A 117 -1.33 13.52 -22.06
CA PRO A 117 -1.02 12.82 -23.29
C PRO A 117 -2.22 12.00 -23.79
N ALA A 118 -2.16 11.61 -25.07
CA ALA A 118 -3.27 10.91 -25.74
C ALA A 118 -3.69 9.60 -25.03
N HIS A 119 -2.76 8.86 -24.41
CA HIS A 119 -3.12 7.62 -23.72
C HIS A 119 -3.96 7.88 -22.47
N ILE A 120 -3.63 8.89 -21.66
CA ILE A 120 -4.43 9.26 -20.49
C ILE A 120 -5.78 9.86 -20.93
N LEU A 121 -5.80 10.70 -21.96
CA LEU A 121 -7.06 11.25 -22.48
C LEU A 121 -8.02 10.16 -22.99
N LYS A 122 -7.46 9.09 -23.58
CA LYS A 122 -8.24 7.96 -24.12
C LYS A 122 -8.71 6.99 -23.03
N HIS A 123 -7.83 6.64 -22.10
CA HIS A 123 -8.08 5.56 -21.14
C HIS A 123 -8.45 6.04 -19.74
N GLY A 124 -8.21 7.31 -19.41
CA GLY A 124 -8.22 7.80 -18.04
C GLY A 124 -7.06 7.22 -17.22
N LEU A 125 -7.13 7.42 -15.91
CA LEU A 125 -6.18 6.88 -14.95
C LEU A 125 -6.75 5.66 -14.25
N HIS A 126 -5.91 4.71 -13.86
CA HIS A 126 -6.28 3.59 -12.99
C HIS A 126 -5.31 3.63 -11.81
N THR A 127 -5.66 4.46 -10.83
CA THR A 127 -4.76 4.92 -9.77
C THR A 127 -4.44 3.79 -8.78
N HIS A 128 -3.30 3.85 -8.10
CA HIS A 128 -2.91 2.95 -7.01
C HIS A 128 -2.01 3.74 -6.05
N GLY A 129 -0.84 3.23 -5.63
CA GLY A 129 0.09 4.02 -4.83
C GLY A 129 0.53 5.35 -5.46
N LEU A 130 0.72 6.37 -4.63
CA LEU A 130 1.23 7.69 -5.01
C LEU A 130 2.17 8.27 -3.95
N ASP A 131 3.05 9.18 -4.37
CA ASP A 131 3.86 9.96 -3.44
C ASP A 131 4.19 11.34 -4.03
N LEU A 132 4.50 12.30 -3.15
CA LEU A 132 4.92 13.64 -3.54
C LEU A 132 6.32 13.96 -2.99
N TYR A 133 7.19 14.42 -3.88
CA TYR A 133 8.42 15.11 -3.48
C TYR A 133 8.20 16.62 -3.49
N VAL A 134 8.37 17.27 -2.35
CA VAL A 134 8.24 18.73 -2.19
C VAL A 134 9.62 19.38 -2.20
N GLU A 135 9.86 20.30 -3.12
CA GLU A 135 11.10 21.09 -3.20
C GLU A 135 11.09 22.15 -2.08
N SER A 136 12.08 22.08 -1.19
CA SER A 136 12.37 23.03 -0.09
C SER A 136 11.17 23.87 0.38
N TYR A 137 10.45 23.36 1.37
CA TYR A 137 9.35 24.10 1.98
C TYR A 137 9.86 25.22 2.89
N SER A 138 9.41 26.45 2.65
CA SER A 138 9.61 27.58 3.57
C SER A 138 8.26 28.05 4.10
N LYS A 139 8.11 28.12 5.43
CA LYS A 139 6.89 28.66 6.07
C LYS A 139 6.66 30.14 5.73
N GLU A 140 7.70 30.85 5.31
CA GLU A 140 7.65 32.25 4.90
C GLU A 140 7.00 32.43 3.52
N SER A 141 6.95 31.36 2.71
CA SER A 141 6.24 31.28 1.44
C SER A 141 4.99 30.38 1.57
N GLU A 142 4.12 30.67 2.53
CA GLU A 142 2.79 30.05 2.59
C GLU A 142 2.16 30.08 1.18
N ASP A 143 1.86 28.88 0.67
CA ASP A 143 1.12 28.53 -0.57
C ASP A 143 1.84 28.14 -1.88
N GLN A 144 3.18 28.02 -2.01
CA GLN A 144 3.76 27.80 -3.36
C GLN A 144 5.00 26.91 -3.53
N SER A 145 5.36 26.05 -2.58
CA SER A 145 6.45 25.09 -2.81
C SER A 145 6.14 24.17 -4.00
N SER A 146 7.04 24.15 -4.98
CA SER A 146 7.00 23.22 -6.09
C SER A 146 7.02 21.79 -5.57
N ALA A 147 6.22 20.93 -6.18
CA ALA A 147 6.17 19.53 -5.85
C ALA A 147 6.09 18.68 -7.13
N THR A 148 6.67 17.48 -7.05
CA THR A 148 6.55 16.45 -8.08
C THR A 148 5.69 15.33 -7.54
N LEU A 149 4.55 15.08 -8.18
CA LEU A 149 3.64 13.98 -7.89
C LEU A 149 4.03 12.79 -8.77
N TYR A 150 4.31 11.66 -8.13
CA TYR A 150 4.50 10.35 -8.75
C TYR A 150 3.28 9.49 -8.44
N MET A 151 2.73 8.83 -9.44
CA MET A 151 1.52 8.03 -9.26
C MET A 151 1.53 6.79 -10.15
N ILE A 152 1.18 5.65 -9.56
CA ILE A 152 0.99 4.41 -10.31
C ILE A 152 -0.29 4.51 -11.14
N ASN A 153 -0.18 4.15 -12.42
CA ASN A 153 -1.30 4.04 -13.34
C ASN A 153 -1.32 2.64 -13.98
N HIS A 154 -2.33 1.85 -13.65
CA HIS A 154 -2.53 0.49 -14.15
C HIS A 154 -3.26 0.46 -15.49
N ASN A 155 -2.61 0.93 -16.57
CA ASN A 155 -3.27 0.99 -17.87
C ASN A 155 -3.78 -0.39 -18.33
N PRO A 156 -5.05 -0.51 -18.74
CA PRO A 156 -5.52 -1.73 -19.38
C PRO A 156 -4.94 -1.89 -20.78
N PRO A 157 -4.85 -3.13 -21.30
CA PRO A 157 -4.57 -3.33 -22.71
C PRO A 157 -5.69 -2.74 -23.58
N ASP A 158 -5.33 -2.33 -24.79
CA ASP A 158 -6.26 -1.73 -25.74
C ASP A 158 -7.42 -2.66 -26.11
N ARG A 159 -7.13 -3.95 -26.23
CA ARG A 159 -8.12 -4.97 -26.58
C ARG A 159 -8.62 -5.68 -25.33
N ILE A 160 -9.94 -5.72 -25.18
CA ILE A 160 -10.61 -6.27 -23.99
C ILE A 160 -10.19 -7.73 -23.76
N GLU A 161 -10.16 -8.55 -24.80
CA GLU A 161 -9.84 -9.97 -24.74
C GLU A 161 -8.39 -10.25 -24.30
N GLN A 162 -7.51 -9.25 -24.35
CA GLN A 162 -6.12 -9.38 -23.94
C GLN A 162 -5.93 -9.17 -22.43
N ALA A 163 -6.91 -8.63 -21.71
CA ALA A 163 -6.76 -8.30 -20.28
C ALA A 163 -6.32 -9.50 -19.44
N SER A 164 -6.94 -10.67 -19.61
CA SER A 164 -6.63 -11.88 -18.85
C SER A 164 -5.31 -12.56 -19.24
N SER A 165 -4.77 -12.26 -20.44
CA SER A 165 -3.54 -12.88 -20.96
C SER A 165 -2.30 -11.98 -20.86
N LEU A 166 -2.47 -10.67 -20.95
CA LEU A 166 -1.39 -9.68 -20.82
C LEU A 166 -1.32 -9.04 -19.43
N GLY A 167 -2.46 -8.89 -18.75
CA GLY A 167 -2.57 -8.10 -17.53
C GLY A 167 -2.47 -6.60 -17.79
N ALA A 168 -2.27 -5.83 -16.73
CA ALA A 168 -2.09 -4.38 -16.82
C ALA A 168 -0.73 -3.98 -17.43
N GLN A 169 -0.74 -2.90 -18.18
CA GLN A 169 0.43 -2.19 -18.69
C GLN A 169 0.78 -1.06 -17.73
N SER A 170 1.09 -1.43 -16.49
CA SER A 170 1.37 -0.51 -15.40
C SER A 170 2.56 0.41 -15.70
N VAL A 171 2.42 1.67 -15.34
CA VAL A 171 3.42 2.73 -15.51
C VAL A 171 3.41 3.66 -14.29
N ILE A 172 4.41 4.53 -14.17
CA ILE A 172 4.38 5.67 -13.24
C ILE A 172 4.13 6.94 -14.04
N GLU A 173 3.08 7.68 -13.71
CA GLU A 173 2.79 8.99 -14.27
C GLU A 173 3.40 10.07 -13.37
N VAL A 174 4.07 11.05 -13.98
CA VAL A 174 4.77 12.13 -13.27
C VAL A 174 4.13 13.46 -13.59
N PHE A 175 3.79 14.23 -12.56
CA PHE A 175 3.19 15.55 -12.68
C PHE A 175 3.99 16.57 -11.86
N LYS A 176 4.02 17.82 -12.31
CA LYS A 176 4.47 18.96 -11.52
C LYS A 176 3.29 19.72 -10.96
N THR A 177 3.39 20.15 -9.72
CA THR A 177 2.36 20.95 -9.04
C THR A 177 3.00 21.88 -8.03
N LYS A 178 2.18 22.64 -7.31
CA LYS A 178 2.56 23.35 -6.08
C LYS A 178 1.68 22.83 -4.95
N ILE A 179 2.22 22.76 -3.75
CA ILE A 179 1.41 22.42 -2.57
C ILE A 179 0.21 23.37 -2.48
N GLY A 180 -0.99 22.83 -2.33
CA GLY A 180 -2.23 23.61 -2.26
C GLY A 180 -2.84 24.01 -3.61
N SER A 181 -2.11 23.83 -4.73
CA SER A 181 -2.63 24.07 -6.08
C SER A 181 -3.87 23.20 -6.36
N ASN A 182 -4.73 23.70 -7.24
CA ASN A 182 -5.83 22.93 -7.82
C ASN A 182 -5.41 22.14 -9.07
N GLU A 183 -4.20 22.39 -9.57
CA GLU A 183 -3.72 21.84 -10.83
C GLU A 183 -2.38 21.12 -10.68
N ALA A 184 -2.22 20.01 -11.41
CA ALA A 184 -0.94 19.35 -11.64
C ALA A 184 -0.73 19.10 -13.13
N GLU A 185 0.39 19.57 -13.66
CA GLU A 185 0.72 19.50 -15.08
C GLU A 185 1.51 18.23 -15.36
N TYR A 186 1.01 17.43 -16.31
CA TYR A 186 1.69 16.22 -16.76
C TYR A 186 3.10 16.53 -17.29
N GLN A 187 4.06 15.70 -16.91
CA GLN A 187 5.44 15.79 -17.37
C GLN A 187 5.81 14.62 -18.26
N MET A 188 5.61 13.39 -17.77
CA MET A 188 6.01 12.19 -18.48
C MET A 188 5.36 10.93 -17.91
N THR A 189 5.39 9.87 -18.72
CA THR A 189 5.09 8.49 -18.32
C THR A 189 6.38 7.70 -18.24
N VAL A 190 6.60 7.03 -17.12
CA VAL A 190 7.73 6.12 -16.87
C VAL A 190 7.24 4.70 -17.09
N ALA A 191 7.56 4.14 -18.25
CA ALA A 191 7.35 2.73 -18.58
C ALA A 191 8.70 2.03 -18.66
N HIS A 192 8.89 0.95 -17.90
CA HIS A 192 10.15 0.21 -17.88
C HIS A 192 9.90 -1.28 -17.63
N PRO A 193 10.68 -2.22 -18.21
CA PRO A 193 10.50 -3.66 -17.98
C PRO A 193 10.58 -4.11 -16.52
N LEU A 194 11.31 -3.38 -15.68
CA LEU A 194 11.40 -3.62 -14.23
C LEU A 194 10.19 -3.10 -13.44
N ILE A 195 9.36 -2.22 -14.02
CA ILE A 195 8.10 -1.75 -13.42
C ILE A 195 7.00 -2.71 -13.91
N LEU A 196 6.97 -3.91 -13.32
CA LEU A 196 6.15 -5.01 -13.83
C LEU A 196 4.75 -5.02 -13.22
N CYS A 197 4.67 -5.02 -11.89
CA CYS A 197 3.45 -5.05 -11.10
C CYS A 197 3.61 -4.06 -9.93
N PRO A 198 3.78 -2.76 -10.23
CA PRO A 198 4.03 -1.75 -9.21
C PRO A 198 2.85 -1.67 -8.24
N ASN A 199 3.13 -1.67 -6.94
CA ASN A 199 2.11 -1.64 -5.90
C ASN A 199 2.08 -0.28 -5.21
N ASN A 200 3.23 0.15 -4.66
CA ASN A 200 3.41 1.49 -4.12
C ASN A 200 4.81 2.05 -4.49
N LEU A 201 5.03 3.35 -4.30
CA LEU A 201 6.29 4.03 -4.58
C LEU A 201 6.62 5.05 -3.51
N VAL A 202 7.89 5.45 -3.45
CA VAL A 202 8.37 6.54 -2.61
C VAL A 202 9.30 7.45 -3.38
N ALA A 203 9.01 8.74 -3.36
CA ALA A 203 9.76 9.77 -4.05
C ALA A 203 11.00 10.17 -3.25
N MET A 204 12.16 10.16 -3.91
CA MET A 204 13.45 10.50 -3.31
C MET A 204 13.90 11.92 -3.68
N SER A 205 13.53 12.36 -4.88
CA SER A 205 13.75 13.71 -5.42
C SER A 205 12.69 14.03 -6.47
N SER A 206 12.80 15.18 -7.15
CA SER A 206 11.97 15.52 -8.31
C SER A 206 12.30 14.72 -9.58
N ASN A 207 13.29 13.82 -9.51
CA ASN A 207 13.70 12.96 -10.62
C ASN A 207 14.13 11.54 -10.20
N SER A 208 13.80 11.09 -8.99
CA SER A 208 14.16 9.75 -8.49
C SER A 208 13.11 9.22 -7.52
N PHE A 209 12.83 7.93 -7.61
CA PHE A 209 11.92 7.21 -6.73
C PHE A 209 12.29 5.72 -6.62
N TYR A 210 11.80 5.07 -5.57
CA TYR A 210 11.73 3.61 -5.49
C TYR A 210 10.29 3.14 -5.70
N VAL A 211 10.10 1.97 -6.29
CA VAL A 211 8.79 1.35 -6.51
C VAL A 211 8.83 -0.12 -6.11
N SER A 212 7.80 -0.57 -5.39
CA SER A 212 7.61 -1.98 -5.04
C SER A 212 6.86 -2.72 -6.13
N ASN A 213 7.34 -3.90 -6.52
CA ASN A 213 6.57 -4.83 -7.35
C ASN A 213 5.94 -5.92 -6.45
N ASP A 214 4.61 -6.04 -6.46
CA ASP A 214 3.91 -7.05 -5.65
C ASP A 214 4.00 -8.46 -6.22
N HIS A 215 4.24 -8.59 -7.52
CA HIS A 215 4.39 -9.86 -8.23
C HIS A 215 5.50 -9.78 -9.29
N GLY A 216 6.17 -10.90 -9.51
CA GLY A 216 7.09 -11.12 -10.61
C GLY A 216 6.42 -11.55 -11.92
N LYS A 217 5.08 -11.66 -11.93
CA LYS A 217 4.27 -11.99 -13.11
C LYS A 217 2.95 -11.22 -13.09
N LYS A 218 2.54 -10.75 -14.28
CA LYS A 218 1.28 -10.00 -14.45
C LYS A 218 0.02 -10.85 -14.35
N VAL A 219 0.07 -12.10 -14.81
CA VAL A 219 -1.11 -12.99 -14.90
C VAL A 219 -0.74 -14.48 -14.69
N GLY A 220 -1.76 -15.33 -14.57
CA GLY A 220 -1.66 -16.79 -14.64
C GLY A 220 -1.43 -17.49 -13.29
N TRP A 221 -1.55 -18.81 -13.28
CA TRP A 221 -1.50 -19.61 -12.03
C TRP A 221 -0.18 -19.49 -11.27
N LYS A 222 0.95 -19.27 -11.98
CA LYS A 222 2.26 -19.06 -11.33
C LYS A 222 2.27 -17.79 -10.48
N ARG A 223 1.62 -16.72 -10.95
CA ARG A 223 1.43 -15.49 -10.18
C ARG A 223 0.65 -15.77 -8.90
N ALA A 224 -0.44 -16.54 -8.98
CA ALA A 224 -1.29 -16.84 -7.82
C ALA A 224 -0.57 -17.66 -6.73
N LEU A 225 0.44 -18.46 -7.10
CA LEU A 225 1.23 -19.24 -6.15
C LEU A 225 2.41 -18.48 -5.56
N GLU A 226 2.93 -17.49 -6.28
CA GLU A 226 4.15 -16.74 -5.92
C GLU A 226 4.19 -16.25 -4.46
N PRO A 227 3.12 -15.69 -3.87
CA PRO A 227 3.16 -15.23 -2.48
C PRO A 227 3.30 -16.34 -1.44
N PHE A 228 3.07 -17.59 -1.83
CA PHE A 228 3.12 -18.77 -0.97
C PHE A 228 4.37 -19.64 -1.20
N LEU A 229 5.16 -19.34 -2.23
CA LEU A 229 6.42 -20.03 -2.48
C LEU A 229 7.50 -19.58 -1.48
N LEU A 230 8.61 -20.32 -1.40
CA LEU A 230 9.77 -19.92 -0.58
C LEU A 230 10.75 -19.04 -1.36
N ASP A 231 10.69 -19.10 -2.69
CA ASP A 231 11.50 -18.30 -3.60
C ASP A 231 10.64 -17.15 -4.13
N HIS A 232 11.08 -15.93 -3.83
CA HIS A 232 10.44 -14.68 -4.23
C HIS A 232 11.41 -13.78 -5.01
N ASP A 233 12.42 -14.35 -5.66
CA ASP A 233 13.42 -13.57 -6.41
C ASP A 233 12.82 -12.75 -7.55
N SER A 234 11.60 -13.09 -7.97
CA SER A 234 10.86 -12.33 -8.99
C SER A 234 10.15 -11.08 -8.45
N ASN A 235 10.02 -10.92 -7.14
CA ASN A 235 9.53 -9.70 -6.49
C ASN A 235 10.68 -8.79 -6.08
N SER A 236 10.53 -7.50 -6.31
CA SER A 236 11.63 -6.54 -6.18
C SER A 236 11.17 -5.16 -5.77
N ILE A 237 12.09 -4.41 -5.17
CA ILE A 237 12.08 -2.95 -5.18
C ILE A 237 12.99 -2.49 -6.30
N VAL A 238 12.51 -1.54 -7.10
CA VAL A 238 13.23 -0.97 -8.24
C VAL A 238 13.46 0.50 -7.96
N HIS A 239 14.68 0.97 -8.12
CA HIS A 239 15.00 2.39 -8.18
C HIS A 239 14.86 2.87 -9.62
N CYS A 240 14.33 4.07 -9.83
CA CYS A 240 14.29 4.72 -11.13
C CYS A 240 14.77 6.16 -11.03
N SER A 241 15.65 6.55 -11.96
CA SER A 241 16.15 7.91 -12.16
C SER A 241 15.68 8.49 -13.49
N LEU A 242 15.28 9.76 -13.47
CA LEU A 242 14.72 10.50 -14.61
C LEU A 242 15.67 11.59 -15.12
N ASN A 243 16.98 11.42 -14.88
CA ASN A 243 18.02 12.36 -15.34
C ASN A 243 18.11 12.48 -16.86
N SER A 244 17.74 11.41 -17.58
CA SER A 244 17.74 11.35 -19.03
C SER A 244 16.33 11.54 -19.58
N PRO A 245 16.08 12.61 -20.38
CA PRO A 245 14.76 12.82 -20.98
C PRO A 245 14.32 11.62 -21.82
N ASN A 246 13.12 11.09 -21.54
CA ASN A 246 12.49 9.96 -22.24
C ASN A 246 13.17 8.59 -22.11
N SER A 247 14.18 8.45 -21.25
CA SER A 247 14.84 7.16 -20.99
C SER A 247 15.08 7.01 -19.50
N PRO A 248 14.06 6.58 -18.73
CA PRO A 248 14.25 6.33 -17.30
C PRO A 248 15.32 5.26 -17.09
N ASP A 249 16.27 5.53 -16.20
CA ASP A 249 17.29 4.57 -15.79
C ASP A 249 16.78 3.87 -14.54
N CYS A 250 16.37 2.61 -14.69
CA CYS A 250 15.83 1.82 -13.58
C CYS A 250 16.69 0.59 -13.31
N THR A 251 16.99 0.38 -12.03
CA THR A 251 17.80 -0.74 -11.53
C THR A 251 17.06 -1.46 -10.41
N VAL A 252 17.26 -2.78 -10.30
CA VAL A 252 16.76 -3.54 -9.16
C VAL A 252 17.56 -3.12 -7.93
N ALA A 253 16.87 -2.55 -6.95
CA ALA A 253 17.49 -2.09 -5.71
C ALA A 253 17.62 -3.22 -4.68
N VAL A 254 16.62 -4.11 -4.62
CA VAL A 254 16.62 -5.34 -3.81
C VAL A 254 15.54 -6.31 -4.32
N HIS A 255 15.68 -7.62 -4.09
CA HIS A 255 14.71 -8.66 -4.44
C HIS A 255 14.44 -9.62 -3.27
N GLY A 256 13.56 -10.61 -3.47
CA GLY A 256 13.32 -11.67 -2.49
C GLY A 256 12.29 -11.30 -1.44
N HIS A 257 11.18 -10.69 -1.87
CA HIS A 257 10.11 -10.21 -1.00
C HIS A 257 8.78 -10.90 -1.34
N ALA A 258 8.08 -11.48 -0.36
CA ALA A 258 6.76 -12.03 -0.65
C ALA A 258 5.73 -10.89 -0.71
N TYR A 259 5.26 -10.51 -1.91
CA TYR A 259 4.21 -9.51 -2.06
C TYR A 259 4.62 -8.16 -1.45
N ALA A 260 5.66 -7.54 -2.01
CA ALA A 260 6.09 -6.20 -1.60
C ALA A 260 4.96 -5.19 -1.87
N ASN A 261 4.59 -4.43 -0.85
CA ASN A 261 3.41 -3.58 -0.86
C ASN A 261 3.81 -2.14 -0.50
N GLY A 262 3.25 -1.55 0.55
CA GLY A 262 3.58 -0.22 1.04
C GLY A 262 5.07 0.00 1.21
N ILE A 263 5.56 1.11 0.66
CA ILE A 263 6.94 1.57 0.76
C ILE A 263 6.93 3.04 1.16
N ALA A 264 7.80 3.42 2.08
CA ALA A 264 7.84 4.78 2.58
C ALA A 264 9.25 5.20 2.98
N LYS A 265 9.50 6.51 2.93
CA LYS A 265 10.75 7.10 3.37
C LYS A 265 10.64 7.43 4.84
N GLY A 266 11.62 6.99 5.62
CA GLY A 266 11.77 7.37 7.01
C GLY A 266 12.88 8.39 7.24
N PRO A 267 13.26 8.59 8.52
CA PRO A 267 14.37 9.44 8.90
C PRO A 267 15.67 9.00 8.24
N GLU A 268 16.61 9.93 8.05
CA GLU A 268 17.95 9.65 7.53
C GLU A 268 17.96 8.96 6.15
N GLN A 269 16.93 9.19 5.33
CA GLN A 269 16.75 8.59 4.01
C GLN A 269 16.55 7.06 4.02
N MET A 270 16.31 6.46 5.18
CA MET A 270 15.99 5.04 5.30
C MET A 270 14.70 4.70 4.56
N ILE A 271 14.64 3.52 3.94
CA ILE A 271 13.45 3.03 3.25
C ILE A 271 12.78 1.96 4.10
N TYR A 272 11.49 2.12 4.31
CA TYR A 272 10.64 1.18 5.04
C TYR A 272 9.72 0.50 4.03
N MET A 273 9.49 -0.79 4.22
CA MET A 273 8.62 -1.55 3.32
C MET A 273 7.83 -2.60 4.10
N GLY A 274 6.53 -2.70 3.79
CA GLY A 274 5.66 -3.79 4.20
C GLY A 274 5.59 -4.90 3.14
N THR A 275 5.54 -6.14 3.59
CA THR A 275 5.15 -7.31 2.77
C THR A 275 3.78 -7.81 3.21
N SER A 276 2.91 -8.23 2.28
CA SER A 276 1.54 -8.60 2.63
C SER A 276 1.37 -10.06 3.06
N LEU A 277 1.86 -11.03 2.28
CA LEU A 277 1.55 -12.47 2.47
C LEU A 277 2.69 -13.29 3.10
N ASP A 278 3.85 -12.67 3.35
CA ASP A 278 4.76 -13.02 4.45
C ASP A 278 4.94 -11.75 5.29
N PRO A 279 4.01 -11.43 6.20
CA PRO A 279 3.88 -10.10 6.79
C PRO A 279 5.08 -9.67 7.60
N ARG A 280 5.85 -8.73 7.07
CA ARG A 280 7.07 -8.18 7.69
C ARG A 280 7.20 -6.70 7.38
N LEU A 281 7.68 -5.95 8.37
CA LEU A 281 8.22 -4.63 8.15
C LEU A 281 9.73 -4.77 7.96
N ARG A 282 10.25 -4.27 6.83
CA ARG A 282 11.67 -4.28 6.51
C ARG A 282 12.21 -2.85 6.45
N LEU A 283 13.39 -2.65 7.01
CA LEU A 283 14.10 -1.37 7.01
C LEU A 283 15.37 -1.52 6.18
N PHE A 284 15.59 -0.58 5.27
CA PHE A 284 16.72 -0.60 4.36
C PHE A 284 17.51 0.70 4.45
N ASP A 285 18.82 0.57 4.41
CA ASP A 285 19.75 1.67 4.19
C ASP A 285 19.96 1.84 2.68
N ALA A 286 19.71 3.04 2.19
CA ALA A 286 19.84 3.37 0.78
C ALA A 286 21.29 3.75 0.45
N GLN A 287 21.92 2.93 -0.38
CA GLN A 287 23.32 3.09 -0.74
C GLN A 287 23.51 4.16 -1.81
N GLY A 288 24.77 4.61 -1.99
CA GLY A 288 25.12 5.64 -2.99
C GLY A 288 24.89 5.22 -4.44
N ASP A 289 24.79 3.92 -4.71
CA ASP A 289 24.44 3.34 -6.02
C ASP A 289 22.93 3.02 -6.15
N HIS A 290 22.13 3.47 -5.19
CA HIS A 290 20.68 3.24 -5.08
C HIS A 290 20.27 1.79 -4.81
N THR A 291 21.20 0.91 -4.44
CA THR A 291 20.84 -0.40 -3.87
C THR A 291 20.32 -0.25 -2.44
N LEU A 292 19.51 -1.22 -1.99
CA LEU A 292 18.92 -1.23 -0.65
C LEU A 292 19.51 -2.38 0.17
N VAL A 293 20.18 -2.04 1.29
CA VAL A 293 20.74 -3.01 2.22
C VAL A 293 19.79 -3.20 3.38
N LEU A 294 19.32 -4.43 3.60
CA LEU A 294 18.44 -4.76 4.73
C LEU A 294 19.20 -4.55 6.06
N THR A 295 18.65 -3.70 6.93
CA THR A 295 19.23 -3.35 8.23
C THR A 295 18.47 -3.96 9.39
N ASP A 296 17.15 -4.01 9.30
CA ASP A 296 16.27 -4.59 10.32
C ASP A 296 15.01 -5.17 9.67
N GLU A 297 14.41 -6.14 10.36
CA GLU A 297 13.17 -6.77 9.95
C GLU A 297 12.36 -7.20 11.16
N LEU A 298 11.06 -6.91 11.12
CA LEU A 298 10.11 -7.32 12.15
C LEU A 298 8.94 -8.08 11.54
N LYS A 299 8.73 -9.32 12.01
CA LYS A 299 7.55 -10.12 11.64
C LYS A 299 6.28 -9.49 12.23
N MET A 300 5.27 -9.32 11.39
CA MET A 300 4.00 -8.72 11.77
C MET A 300 2.91 -9.76 12.02
N PRO A 301 1.95 -9.47 12.91
CA PRO A 301 0.92 -10.41 13.32
C PRO A 301 -0.18 -10.59 12.26
N ARG A 302 -0.22 -9.74 11.25
CA ARG A 302 -1.26 -9.66 10.21
C ARG A 302 -0.63 -9.30 8.87
N PRO A 303 -1.25 -9.69 7.74
CA PRO A 303 -0.99 -9.09 6.45
C PRO A 303 -0.97 -7.56 6.52
N ILE A 304 0.07 -6.98 5.94
CA ILE A 304 0.32 -5.54 5.88
C ILE A 304 -0.08 -5.07 4.48
N ASP A 305 -0.69 -3.89 4.39
CA ASP A 305 -0.91 -3.20 3.13
C ASP A 305 0.03 -1.98 3.07
N ASN A 306 -0.48 -0.75 3.01
CA ASN A 306 0.36 0.45 3.05
C ASN A 306 0.83 0.83 4.47
N ILE A 307 1.95 1.55 4.52
CA ILE A 307 2.60 1.99 5.75
C ILE A 307 2.79 3.51 5.76
N TYR A 308 2.84 4.09 6.96
CA TYR A 308 3.09 5.50 7.16
C TYR A 308 4.21 5.71 8.15
N VAL A 309 5.27 6.38 7.73
CA VAL A 309 6.44 6.65 8.57
C VAL A 309 6.42 8.11 8.99
N THR A 310 6.44 8.34 10.29
CA THR A 310 6.55 9.69 10.87
C THR A 310 7.99 10.21 10.79
N GLU A 311 8.17 11.53 10.91
CA GLU A 311 9.51 12.14 10.99
C GLU A 311 10.38 11.61 12.14
N LYS A 312 9.76 11.06 13.18
CA LYS A 312 10.45 10.43 14.32
C LYS A 312 10.79 8.95 14.09
N GLY A 313 10.45 8.40 12.93
CA GLY A 313 10.66 6.99 12.59
C GLY A 313 9.65 6.01 13.19
N SER A 314 8.58 6.49 13.83
CA SER A 314 7.45 5.61 14.16
C SER A 314 6.70 5.23 12.89
N VAL A 315 6.39 3.95 12.74
CA VAL A 315 5.73 3.39 11.56
C VAL A 315 4.33 2.94 11.94
N TYR A 316 3.31 3.43 11.24
CA TYR A 316 1.93 2.98 11.34
C TYR A 316 1.64 2.07 10.16
N LEU A 317 1.03 0.93 10.42
CA LEU A 317 0.79 -0.11 9.42
C LEU A 317 -0.71 -0.37 9.32
N ALA A 318 -1.28 -0.19 8.13
CA ALA A 318 -2.60 -0.68 7.81
C ALA A 318 -2.53 -2.20 7.67
N MET A 319 -3.29 -2.93 8.47
CA MET A 319 -3.23 -4.38 8.52
C MET A 319 -4.59 -5.02 8.29
N ILE A 320 -4.60 -6.13 7.54
CA ILE A 320 -5.80 -6.86 7.12
C ILE A 320 -6.01 -8.06 8.05
N PRO A 321 -6.95 -8.01 9.00
CA PRO A 321 -7.11 -9.08 9.97
C PRO A 321 -7.85 -10.29 9.42
N LYS A 322 -8.62 -10.18 8.35
CA LYS A 322 -9.37 -11.29 7.76
C LYS A 322 -9.30 -11.22 6.25
N VAL A 323 -8.30 -11.88 5.67
CA VAL A 323 -8.00 -11.78 4.22
C VAL A 323 -9.20 -12.23 3.37
N HIS A 324 -9.93 -13.25 3.81
CA HIS A 324 -11.08 -13.78 3.07
C HIS A 324 -12.27 -12.80 3.00
N ASP A 325 -12.50 -12.02 4.06
CA ASP A 325 -13.55 -11.01 4.07
C ASP A 325 -13.13 -9.81 3.20
N PHE A 326 -11.86 -9.41 3.29
CA PHE A 326 -11.27 -8.39 2.42
C PHE A 326 -11.40 -8.75 0.93
N SER A 327 -10.99 -9.96 0.53
CA SER A 327 -11.11 -10.42 -0.86
C SER A 327 -12.57 -10.49 -1.32
N ARG A 328 -13.47 -11.01 -0.48
CA ARG A 328 -14.90 -11.08 -0.80
C ARG A 328 -15.50 -9.70 -1.03
N LEU A 329 -15.15 -8.74 -0.19
CA LEU A 329 -15.69 -7.39 -0.26
C LEU A 329 -15.12 -6.62 -1.47
N LEU A 330 -13.86 -6.85 -1.83
CA LEU A 330 -13.27 -6.31 -3.06
C LEU A 330 -13.99 -6.84 -4.32
N ASP A 331 -14.26 -8.14 -4.39
CA ASP A 331 -14.94 -8.74 -5.55
C ASP A 331 -16.43 -8.36 -5.63
N LYS A 332 -17.05 -8.18 -4.46
CA LYS A 332 -18.47 -7.86 -4.33
C LYS A 332 -18.67 -6.76 -3.29
N PRO A 333 -18.49 -5.49 -3.68
CA PRO A 333 -18.75 -4.36 -2.79
C PRO A 333 -20.12 -4.40 -2.15
N GLY A 334 -20.20 -4.05 -0.86
CA GLY A 334 -21.44 -4.05 -0.08
C GLY A 334 -21.96 -5.44 0.34
N SER A 335 -21.25 -6.52 0.01
CA SER A 335 -21.68 -7.89 0.39
C SER A 335 -21.42 -8.25 1.85
N SER A 336 -20.49 -7.55 2.51
CA SER A 336 -20.04 -7.80 3.88
C SER A 336 -19.25 -6.59 4.41
N VAL A 337 -18.63 -6.73 5.58
CA VAL A 337 -17.64 -5.78 6.12
C VAL A 337 -16.28 -6.45 6.22
N SER A 338 -15.21 -5.66 6.18
CA SER A 338 -13.84 -6.14 6.40
C SER A 338 -13.25 -5.42 7.59
N SER A 339 -12.89 -6.15 8.62
CA SER A 339 -12.25 -5.60 9.82
C SER A 339 -10.93 -4.90 9.49
N THR A 340 -10.53 -3.97 10.34
CA THR A 340 -9.30 -3.17 10.21
C THR A 340 -8.50 -3.24 11.50
N GLU A 341 -7.18 -3.35 11.40
CA GLU A 341 -6.27 -3.06 12.52
C GLU A 341 -5.21 -2.06 12.06
N VAL A 342 -4.84 -1.13 12.93
CA VAL A 342 -3.62 -0.32 12.78
C VAL A 342 -2.67 -0.67 13.90
N TRP A 343 -1.45 -0.99 13.52
CA TRP A 343 -0.35 -1.25 14.44
C TRP A 343 0.73 -0.18 14.29
N ARG A 344 1.42 0.13 15.37
CA ARG A 344 2.53 1.07 15.44
C ARG A 344 3.81 0.34 15.83
N VAL A 345 4.87 0.60 15.08
CA VAL A 345 6.24 0.26 15.45
C VAL A 345 6.97 1.53 15.85
N SER A 346 7.62 1.53 16.99
CA SER A 346 8.43 2.66 17.48
C SER A 346 9.73 2.16 18.10
N ASN A 347 10.72 3.04 18.28
CA ASN A 347 11.93 2.69 19.00
C ASN A 347 11.59 2.31 20.45
N GLY A 348 12.12 1.18 20.92
CA GLY A 348 11.96 0.73 22.30
C GLY A 348 12.58 1.70 23.31
N THR A 349 12.06 1.69 24.54
CA THR A 349 12.65 2.43 25.66
C THR A 349 14.01 1.87 26.04
N ASP A 350 14.81 2.59 26.84
CA ASP A 350 16.12 2.08 27.26
C ASP A 350 16.05 0.78 28.10
N GLN A 351 14.89 0.48 28.70
CA GLN A 351 14.64 -0.82 29.34
C GLN A 351 14.41 -1.94 28.30
N ASP A 352 13.76 -1.66 27.17
CA ASP A 352 13.50 -2.64 26.12
C ASP A 352 14.79 -3.04 25.38
N LYS A 353 15.71 -2.08 25.20
CA LYS A 353 17.04 -2.33 24.64
C LYS A 353 17.88 -3.30 25.48
N PHE A 354 17.68 -3.33 26.81
CA PHE A 354 18.39 -4.23 27.72
C PHE A 354 17.99 -5.71 27.52
N PHE A 355 16.77 -5.98 27.03
CA PHE A 355 16.28 -7.33 26.71
C PHE A 355 16.39 -7.67 25.21
N GLY A 356 17.12 -6.86 24.42
CA GLY A 356 17.30 -7.06 22.98
C GLY A 356 16.14 -6.56 22.12
N GLY A 357 15.11 -5.94 22.70
CA GLY A 357 13.99 -5.33 21.99
C GLY A 357 14.34 -3.93 21.50
N ARG A 358 14.79 -3.81 20.24
CA ARG A 358 15.05 -2.49 19.63
C ARG A 358 13.77 -1.76 19.21
N LEU A 359 12.72 -2.51 18.87
CA LEU A 359 11.46 -2.00 18.32
C LEU A 359 10.27 -2.45 19.17
N LYS A 360 9.43 -1.52 19.59
CA LYS A 360 8.16 -1.77 20.27
C LYS A 360 7.05 -1.86 19.23
N LEU A 361 6.30 -2.97 19.24
CA LEU A 361 5.12 -3.19 18.40
C LEU A 361 3.86 -3.12 19.26
N GLU A 362 2.92 -2.26 18.88
CA GLU A 362 1.66 -2.10 19.61
C GLU A 362 0.48 -1.90 18.67
N LYS A 363 -0.69 -2.41 19.05
CA LYS A 363 -1.93 -2.11 18.35
C LYS A 363 -2.43 -0.76 18.81
N VAL A 364 -2.70 0.15 17.88
CA VAL A 364 -3.19 1.50 18.19
C VAL A 364 -4.67 1.69 17.84
N PHE A 365 -5.19 0.87 16.95
CA PHE A 365 -6.59 0.91 16.51
C PHE A 365 -7.07 -0.48 16.05
N ALA A 366 -8.34 -0.79 16.29
CA ALA A 366 -9.04 -1.90 15.66
C ALA A 366 -10.54 -1.62 15.50
N ASP A 367 -11.09 -2.06 14.38
CA ASP A 367 -12.52 -2.05 14.10
C ASP A 367 -12.95 -3.37 13.47
N ASP A 368 -14.12 -3.86 13.84
CA ASP A 368 -14.71 -5.08 13.28
C ASP A 368 -15.22 -4.93 11.83
N GLY A 369 -15.20 -3.70 11.29
CA GLY A 369 -15.58 -3.37 9.92
C GLY A 369 -16.87 -2.55 9.82
N HIS A 370 -17.61 -2.33 10.90
CA HIS A 370 -18.89 -1.60 10.84
C HIS A 370 -18.69 -0.08 10.79
N MET A 371 -17.64 0.43 11.45
CA MET A 371 -17.31 1.86 11.43
C MET A 371 -16.21 2.13 10.40
N VAL A 372 -15.17 1.29 10.37
CA VAL A 372 -14.01 1.43 9.50
C VAL A 372 -13.74 0.11 8.77
N SER A 373 -13.95 0.11 7.46
CA SER A 373 -13.86 -1.08 6.63
C SER A 373 -12.86 -0.91 5.49
N MET A 374 -12.27 -2.02 5.05
CA MET A 374 -11.41 -2.08 3.85
C MET A 374 -10.20 -1.16 3.89
N THR A 375 -9.63 -0.88 5.07
CA THR A 375 -8.46 -0.03 5.17
C THR A 375 -7.24 -0.70 4.52
N THR A 376 -6.61 0.03 3.61
CA THR A 376 -5.37 -0.33 2.92
C THR A 376 -4.26 0.67 3.19
N CYS A 377 -4.57 1.90 3.60
CA CYS A 377 -3.58 2.87 4.02
C CYS A 377 -4.00 3.61 5.29
N VAL A 378 -3.01 4.08 6.03
CA VAL A 378 -3.16 4.90 7.22
C VAL A 378 -2.27 6.12 7.07
N ALA A 379 -2.71 7.28 7.55
CA ALA A 379 -1.83 8.43 7.77
C ALA A 379 -2.11 9.05 9.14
N VAL A 380 -1.09 9.70 9.69
CA VAL A 380 -1.18 10.39 10.98
C VAL A 380 -1.09 11.88 10.77
N TYR A 381 -2.05 12.63 11.32
CA TYR A 381 -1.98 14.08 11.38
C TYR A 381 -2.47 14.55 12.75
N GLU A 382 -1.63 15.32 13.44
CA GLU A 382 -1.83 15.65 14.86
C GLU A 382 -2.10 14.39 15.71
N ASN A 383 -3.24 14.32 16.37
CA ASN A 383 -3.69 13.17 17.16
C ASN A 383 -4.75 12.33 16.44
N LYS A 384 -4.81 12.35 15.11
CA LYS A 384 -5.80 11.62 14.31
C LYS A 384 -5.15 10.61 13.37
N LEU A 385 -5.82 9.48 13.20
CA LEU A 385 -5.60 8.51 12.13
C LEU A 385 -6.56 8.81 10.98
N PHE A 386 -6.02 8.93 9.78
CA PHE A 386 -6.77 8.98 8.52
C PHE A 386 -6.63 7.60 7.87
N LEU A 387 -7.74 6.90 7.71
CA LEU A 387 -7.79 5.50 7.25
C LEU A 387 -8.48 5.47 5.90
N THR A 388 -7.74 5.08 4.87
CA THR A 388 -8.20 5.01 3.48
C THR A 388 -8.19 3.55 3.01
N GLY A 389 -8.92 3.24 1.94
CA GLY A 389 -9.14 1.86 1.53
C GLY A 389 -9.43 1.69 0.05
N ILE A 390 -8.79 0.70 -0.57
CA ILE A 390 -8.94 0.35 -2.00
C ILE A 390 -10.38 0.12 -2.45
N ALA A 391 -11.27 -0.28 -1.53
CA ALA A 391 -12.70 -0.45 -1.78
C ALA A 391 -13.57 0.08 -0.63
N SER A 392 -13.03 1.01 0.17
CA SER A 392 -13.81 1.70 1.19
C SER A 392 -14.71 2.76 0.52
N PRO A 393 -15.99 2.92 0.91
CA PRO A 393 -16.85 3.95 0.34
C PRO A 393 -16.59 5.36 0.90
N TYR A 394 -15.70 5.49 1.89
CA TYR A 394 -15.34 6.75 2.54
C TYR A 394 -13.92 6.68 3.09
N VAL A 395 -13.34 7.84 3.42
CA VAL A 395 -12.17 7.93 4.30
C VAL A 395 -12.65 8.03 5.74
N SER A 396 -12.02 7.29 6.66
CA SER A 396 -12.34 7.39 8.09
C SER A 396 -11.31 8.23 8.82
N VAL A 397 -11.75 9.04 9.77
CA VAL A 397 -10.87 9.81 10.66
C VAL A 397 -11.17 9.40 12.09
N CYS A 398 -10.16 8.90 12.79
CA CYS A 398 -10.30 8.42 14.16
C CYS A 398 -9.29 9.11 15.06
N LYS A 399 -9.75 9.63 16.20
CA LYS A 399 -8.86 10.23 17.18
C LYS A 399 -8.08 9.15 17.91
N MET A 400 -6.75 9.32 17.97
CA MET A 400 -5.90 8.52 18.82
C MET A 400 -6.07 8.98 20.26
N LYS A 401 -6.29 8.03 21.18
CA LYS A 401 -6.15 8.32 22.61
C LYS A 401 -4.67 8.61 22.87
N ASP A 402 -4.39 9.70 23.58
CA ASP A 402 -3.01 10.02 23.98
C ASP A 402 -2.40 8.81 24.71
N ASP A 403 -1.12 8.50 24.44
CA ASP A 403 -0.38 7.58 25.30
C ASP A 403 -0.47 8.14 26.74
N PRO A 404 -0.97 7.37 27.72
CA PRO A 404 -0.91 7.81 29.10
C PRO A 404 0.56 8.05 29.43
N LYS A 405 0.91 9.32 29.69
CA LYS A 405 2.26 9.77 30.02
C LYS A 405 2.84 9.05 31.24
#